data_AF-A0A9P6ZQW6-F1
#
_entry.id   AF-A0A9P6ZQW6-F1
#
_cell.length_a   1.000
_cell.length_b   1.000
_cell.length_c   1.000
_cell.angle_alpha   90.00
_cell.angle_beta   90.00
_cell.angle_gamma   90.00
#
_symmetry.space_group_name_H-M   'P 1'
#
loop_
_entity.id
_entity.type
_entity.pdbx_description
1 polymer ?
#
loop_
_entity_poly.entity_id
_entity_poly.type
_entity_poly.pdbx_seq_one_letter_code
_entity_poly.pdbx_strand_id
1 'polypeptide(L)'
;MSRSSCTWSTRSTGDSRNSASPDVDSFVIKRPAQATFRKLFQSRTPLHYFDSALRISRHTLRYAKRKIRGLIIRHLDLSKLYADLPQSRLDFLKREVLLDEELSFLIQYEDGWAVDVLIRRLYFQRCTLVEEKLKLVRGAQCHSRRRLLTSCSRVSPELRPGARRTRANASSRVALMSTRLDSATPSLIRFHPAIVKAGLCTDEHLHQLFRMSPTSRDTFILKALGVGKSTLFERVVVMDILERVNNERL
;
A
#
# COMPACT_ATOMS: atom_id res chain seq x y z
N MET A 1 87.48 -30.21 32.66
CA MET A 1 86.29 -30.34 31.80
C MET A 1 85.09 -29.96 32.64
N SER A 2 84.61 -28.73 32.47
CA SER A 2 83.55 -28.12 33.26
C SER A 2 82.26 -28.07 32.43
N ARG A 3 81.14 -28.53 32.97
CA ARG A 3 79.81 -28.10 32.51
C ARG A 3 78.87 -27.92 33.69
N SER A 4 78.42 -26.68 33.80
CA SER A 4 77.55 -26.09 34.80
C SER A 4 76.11 -26.56 34.66
N SER A 5 75.46 -26.75 35.80
CA SER A 5 74.02 -26.95 35.95
C SER A 5 73.31 -25.60 35.94
N CYS A 6 72.35 -25.41 35.04
CA CYS A 6 71.44 -24.26 35.06
C CYS A 6 70.09 -24.66 35.65
N THR A 7 69.74 -24.01 36.75
CA THR A 7 68.42 -23.97 37.38
C THR A 7 67.53 -22.95 36.66
N TRP A 8 66.30 -23.32 36.30
CA TRP A 8 65.26 -22.36 35.92
C TRP A 8 64.05 -22.53 36.83
N SER A 9 63.78 -21.47 37.59
CA SER A 9 62.61 -21.27 38.45
C SER A 9 61.35 -21.12 37.60
N THR A 10 60.30 -21.88 37.90
CA THR A 10 58.94 -21.62 37.43
C THR A 10 58.16 -20.89 38.52
N ARG A 11 57.95 -19.59 38.30
CA ARG A 11 56.97 -18.75 38.98
C ARG A 11 55.96 -18.31 37.93
N SER A 12 54.69 -18.73 38.07
CA SER A 12 53.54 -17.95 37.59
C SER A 12 52.26 -18.54 38.21
N THR A 13 51.76 -17.94 39.29
CA THR A 13 50.55 -17.08 39.28
C THR A 13 49.34 -17.77 38.66
N GLY A 14 48.48 -18.28 39.55
CA GLY A 14 47.08 -18.48 39.23
C GLY A 14 46.45 -17.14 38.90
N ASP A 15 45.71 -17.11 37.80
CA ASP A 15 44.69 -16.11 37.53
C ASP A 15 43.47 -16.87 37.02
N SER A 16 42.52 -17.07 37.93
CA SER A 16 41.12 -17.34 37.62
C SER A 16 40.62 -16.20 36.74
N ARG A 17 40.70 -16.36 35.42
CA ARG A 17 39.99 -15.50 34.50
C ARG A 17 38.50 -15.78 34.64
N ASN A 18 37.89 -14.98 35.50
CA ASN A 18 36.47 -14.64 35.44
C ASN A 18 36.11 -14.43 33.97
N SER A 19 35.35 -15.35 33.41
CA SER A 19 34.55 -15.16 32.22
C SER A 19 33.45 -14.16 32.56
N ALA A 20 33.83 -12.90 32.69
CA ALA A 20 32.91 -11.78 32.56
C ALA A 20 32.47 -11.76 31.10
N SER A 21 31.36 -12.44 30.83
CA SER A 21 30.51 -12.08 29.70
C SER A 21 30.34 -10.57 29.75
N PRO A 22 30.67 -9.80 28.70
CA PRO A 22 30.17 -8.45 28.64
C PRO A 22 28.66 -8.60 28.61
N ASP A 23 27.99 -8.23 29.70
CA ASP A 23 26.61 -7.79 29.62
C ASP A 23 26.62 -6.72 28.53
N VAL A 24 26.20 -7.12 27.33
CA VAL A 24 25.86 -6.19 26.27
C VAL A 24 24.60 -5.55 26.80
N ASP A 25 24.78 -4.56 27.67
CA ASP A 25 23.75 -3.61 28.05
C ASP A 25 23.14 -3.18 26.71
N SER A 26 21.95 -3.72 26.45
CA SER A 26 21.18 -3.40 25.26
C SER A 26 21.05 -1.89 25.28
N PHE A 27 21.77 -1.20 24.40
CA PHE A 27 21.79 0.26 24.38
C PHE A 27 20.39 0.74 24.03
N VAL A 28 19.57 0.99 25.06
CA VAL A 28 18.21 1.48 24.90
C VAL A 28 18.28 2.91 24.38
N ILE A 29 17.81 3.11 23.16
CA ILE A 29 17.71 4.43 22.54
C ILE A 29 16.48 5.13 23.12
N LYS A 30 16.76 6.06 24.05
CA LYS A 30 15.75 6.87 24.73
C LYS A 30 14.92 7.69 23.75
N ARG A 31 13.66 7.93 24.13
CA ARG A 31 12.77 8.82 23.38
C ARG A 31 13.35 10.25 23.36
N PRO A 32 13.37 10.94 22.20
CA PRO A 32 13.80 12.33 22.14
C PRO A 32 12.83 13.25 22.88
N ALA A 33 13.29 14.46 23.24
CA ALA A 33 12.47 15.48 23.89
C ALA A 33 11.13 15.69 23.16
N GLN A 34 10.04 15.92 23.90
CA GLN A 34 8.68 15.86 23.37
C GLN A 34 8.43 16.84 22.21
N ALA A 35 9.09 18.01 22.22
CA ALA A 35 9.06 18.96 21.11
C ALA A 35 9.63 18.37 19.81
N THR A 36 10.75 17.65 19.89
CA THR A 36 11.37 16.93 18.77
C THR A 36 10.52 15.74 18.36
N PHE A 37 10.01 14.98 19.33
CA PHE A 37 9.16 13.81 19.08
C PHE A 37 7.89 14.19 18.31
N ARG A 38 7.21 15.28 18.67
CA ARG A 38 6.04 15.79 17.91
C ARG A 38 6.39 16.13 16.47
N LYS A 39 7.58 16.72 16.22
CA LYS A 39 8.05 17.00 14.87
C LYS A 39 8.23 15.71 14.06
N LEU A 40 8.64 14.59 14.66
CA LEU A 40 8.81 13.34 13.91
C LEU A 40 7.51 12.78 13.30
N PHE A 41 6.35 13.14 13.84
CA PHE A 41 5.04 12.74 13.32
C PHE A 41 4.49 13.64 12.22
N GLN A 42 5.06 14.83 12.02
CA GLN A 42 4.60 15.74 10.99
C GLN A 42 5.04 15.21 9.61
N SER A 43 4.10 15.19 8.66
CA SER A 43 4.33 14.65 7.31
C SER A 43 5.44 15.39 6.55
N ARG A 44 5.66 16.67 6.88
CA ARG A 44 6.62 17.57 6.22
C ARG A 44 8.00 17.65 6.90
N THR A 45 8.27 16.84 7.91
CA THR A 45 9.55 16.94 8.63
C THR A 45 10.71 16.54 7.73
N PRO A 46 11.75 17.38 7.58
CA PRO A 46 12.87 17.07 6.71
C PRO A 46 13.50 15.72 7.06
N LEU A 47 13.92 14.97 6.04
CA LEU A 47 14.51 13.63 6.19
C LEU A 47 15.72 13.62 7.13
N HIS A 48 16.52 14.69 7.16
CA HIS A 48 17.71 14.76 8.03
C HIS A 48 17.37 14.75 9.52
N TYR A 49 16.25 15.34 9.95
CA TYR A 49 15.78 15.26 11.35
C TYR A 49 15.42 13.83 11.74
N PHE A 50 14.90 13.07 10.78
CA PHE A 50 14.49 11.69 10.99
C PHE A 50 15.68 10.73 11.06
N ASP A 51 16.62 10.89 10.14
CA ASP A 51 17.87 10.11 10.11
C ASP A 51 18.68 10.36 11.39
N SER A 52 18.74 11.62 11.85
CA SER A 52 19.44 12.00 13.08
C SER A 52 18.77 11.46 14.34
N ALA A 53 17.43 11.47 14.41
CA ALA A 53 16.69 11.01 15.59
C ALA A 53 16.71 9.48 15.74
N LEU A 54 16.68 8.74 14.62
CA LEU A 54 16.68 7.29 14.66
C LEU A 54 18.09 6.71 14.82
N ARG A 55 19.16 7.42 14.41
CA ARG A 55 20.54 6.87 14.46
C ARG A 55 20.69 5.54 13.70
N ILE A 56 19.87 5.33 12.65
CA ILE A 56 19.89 4.14 11.79
C ILE A 56 20.58 4.49 10.47
N SER A 57 21.33 3.54 9.89
CA SER A 57 21.87 3.69 8.53
C SER A 57 20.74 3.94 7.50
N ARG A 58 21.02 4.73 6.46
CA ARG A 58 20.03 5.00 5.40
C ARG A 58 19.54 3.72 4.70
N HIS A 59 20.42 2.73 4.55
CA HIS A 59 20.10 1.46 3.91
C HIS A 59 19.14 0.63 4.76
N THR A 60 19.45 0.47 6.05
CA THR A 60 18.58 -0.23 7.02
C THR A 60 17.23 0.47 7.16
N LEU A 61 17.22 1.79 7.21
CA LEU A 61 15.98 2.55 7.30
C LEU A 61 15.10 2.40 6.04
N ARG A 62 15.72 2.40 4.86
CA ARG A 62 15.02 2.16 3.59
C ARG A 62 14.42 0.75 3.55
N TYR A 63 15.17 -0.22 4.04
CA TYR A 63 14.74 -1.61 4.15
C TYR A 63 13.53 -1.75 5.08
N ALA A 64 13.64 -1.23 6.30
CA ALA A 64 12.57 -1.25 7.29
C ALA A 64 11.30 -0.56 6.78
N LYS A 65 11.44 0.60 6.14
CA LYS A 65 10.30 1.30 5.52
C LYS A 65 9.58 0.45 4.48
N ARG A 66 10.30 -0.36 3.70
CA ARG A 66 9.71 -1.25 2.68
C ARG A 66 8.91 -2.38 3.34
N LYS A 67 9.48 -3.05 4.35
CA LYS A 67 8.82 -4.13 5.10
C LYS A 67 7.60 -3.63 5.87
N ILE A 68 7.76 -2.57 6.65
CA ILE A 68 6.65 -1.94 7.42
C ILE A 68 5.54 -1.46 6.49
N ARG A 69 5.87 -0.91 5.31
CA ARG A 69 4.84 -0.54 4.31
C ARG A 69 4.03 -1.75 3.85
N GLY A 70 4.67 -2.91 3.63
CA GLY A 70 3.96 -4.15 3.31
C GLY A 70 3.03 -4.60 4.43
N LEU A 71 3.46 -4.47 5.69
CA LEU A 71 2.62 -4.77 6.86
C LEU A 71 1.43 -3.80 6.99
N ILE A 72 1.65 -2.51 6.81
CA ILE A 72 0.59 -1.49 6.80
C ILE A 72 -0.50 -1.82 5.77
N ILE A 73 -0.11 -2.18 4.54
CA ILE A 73 -1.05 -2.51 3.47
C ILE A 73 -1.86 -3.77 3.81
N ARG A 74 -1.26 -4.74 4.51
CA ARG A 74 -1.92 -6.00 4.88
C ARG A 74 -2.91 -5.81 6.04
N HIS A 75 -2.56 -4.98 7.02
CA HIS A 75 -3.22 -4.98 8.32
C HIS A 75 -4.05 -3.75 8.63
N LEU A 76 -3.80 -2.62 7.94
CA LEU A 76 -4.50 -1.37 8.18
C LEU A 76 -5.46 -1.04 7.04
N ASP A 77 -6.65 -0.58 7.42
CA ASP A 77 -7.62 -0.03 6.50
C ASP A 77 -7.23 1.41 6.15
N LEU A 78 -6.62 1.57 4.97
CA LEU A 78 -6.14 2.86 4.46
C LEU A 78 -7.27 3.84 4.08
N SER A 79 -8.53 3.40 4.12
CA SER A 79 -9.67 4.29 3.89
C SER A 79 -10.01 5.15 5.13
N LYS A 80 -9.53 4.75 6.31
CA LYS A 80 -9.80 5.43 7.58
C LYS A 80 -8.73 6.46 7.90
N LEU A 81 -9.06 7.42 8.76
CA LEU A 81 -8.02 8.27 9.34
C LEU A 81 -7.21 7.46 10.34
N TYR A 82 -5.93 7.80 10.51
CA TYR A 82 -5.06 7.12 11.47
C TYR A 82 -5.63 7.15 12.90
N ALA A 83 -6.32 8.23 13.27
CA ALA A 83 -6.95 8.40 14.57
C ALA A 83 -8.16 7.46 14.80
N ASP A 84 -8.78 6.99 13.71
CA ASP A 84 -9.99 6.15 13.74
C ASP A 84 -9.67 4.65 13.60
N LEU A 85 -8.38 4.30 13.51
CA LEU A 85 -7.95 2.91 13.43
C LEU A 85 -8.16 2.21 14.78
N PRO A 86 -8.66 0.96 14.80
CA PRO A 86 -8.77 0.20 16.04
C PRO A 86 -7.41 0.05 16.71
N GLN A 87 -7.31 0.42 17.99
CA GLN A 87 -6.06 0.32 18.75
C GLN A 87 -5.50 -1.10 18.74
N SER A 88 -6.37 -2.12 18.79
CA SER A 88 -6.00 -3.53 18.68
C SER A 88 -5.26 -3.88 17.39
N ARG A 89 -5.63 -3.24 16.26
CA ARG A 89 -4.96 -3.43 14.96
C ARG A 89 -3.61 -2.73 14.92
N LEU A 90 -3.51 -1.54 15.52
CA LEU A 90 -2.24 -0.83 15.64
C LEU A 90 -1.28 -1.62 16.53
N ASP A 91 -1.74 -2.11 17.68
CA ASP A 91 -0.92 -2.89 18.61
C ASP A 91 -0.48 -4.21 18.00
N PHE A 92 -1.37 -4.90 17.28
CA PHE A 92 -1.03 -6.09 16.50
C PHE A 92 0.08 -5.80 15.49
N LEU A 93 -0.06 -4.74 14.69
CA LEU A 93 0.95 -4.32 13.72
C LEU A 93 2.30 -4.00 14.38
N LYS A 94 2.30 -3.27 15.51
CA LYS A 94 3.52 -2.95 16.25
C LYS A 94 4.23 -4.21 16.73
N ARG A 95 3.46 -5.16 17.30
CA ARG A 95 4.01 -6.46 17.73
C ARG A 95 4.58 -7.24 16.57
N GLU A 96 3.89 -7.30 15.45
CA GLU A 96 4.37 -8.01 14.27
C GLU A 96 5.65 -7.38 13.69
N VAL A 97 5.76 -6.05 13.71
CA VAL A 97 7.01 -5.35 13.35
C VAL A 97 8.16 -5.72 14.30
N LEU A 98 7.89 -5.81 15.59
CA LEU A 98 8.91 -6.14 16.60
C LEU A 98 9.30 -7.62 16.60
N LEU A 99 8.40 -8.51 16.15
CA LEU A 99 8.66 -9.95 16.03
C LEU A 99 9.36 -10.34 14.72
N ASP A 100 9.41 -9.45 13.73
CA ASP A 100 10.15 -9.68 12.49
C ASP A 100 11.67 -9.60 12.79
N GLU A 101 12.38 -10.72 12.63
CA GLU A 101 13.82 -10.84 12.92
C GLU A 101 14.65 -9.78 12.19
N GLU A 102 14.25 -9.39 10.98
CA GLU A 102 14.96 -8.40 10.18
C GLU A 102 14.74 -6.96 10.66
N LEU A 103 13.71 -6.76 11.50
CA LEU A 103 13.37 -5.48 12.13
C LEU A 103 13.65 -5.50 13.64
N SER A 104 14.26 -6.57 14.16
CA SER A 104 14.60 -6.76 15.58
C SER A 104 15.43 -5.62 16.16
N PHE A 105 16.23 -4.92 15.36
CA PHE A 105 16.95 -3.71 15.79
C PHE A 105 16.01 -2.58 16.27
N LEU A 106 14.71 -2.63 15.96
CA LEU A 106 13.72 -1.68 16.47
C LEU A 106 13.33 -1.94 17.94
N ILE A 107 13.69 -3.10 18.50
CA ILE A 107 13.47 -3.43 19.92
C ILE A 107 14.34 -2.54 20.83
N GLN A 108 15.48 -2.07 20.33
CA GLN A 108 16.40 -1.20 21.10
C GLN A 108 15.82 0.19 21.39
N TYR A 109 14.65 0.56 20.84
CA TYR A 109 14.03 1.86 21.10
C TYR A 109 13.03 1.76 22.24
N GLU A 110 13.20 2.62 23.24
CA GLU A 110 12.34 2.69 24.42
C GLU A 110 10.85 2.76 24.04
N ASP A 111 10.02 1.94 24.69
CA ASP A 111 8.57 1.84 24.42
C ASP A 111 8.19 1.60 22.94
N GLY A 112 9.13 1.16 22.09
CA GLY A 112 8.90 1.01 20.65
C GLY A 112 8.58 2.33 19.93
N TRP A 113 9.02 3.48 20.46
CA TRP A 113 8.65 4.79 19.90
C TRP A 113 9.02 4.94 18.42
N ALA A 114 10.12 4.32 17.99
CA ALA A 114 10.57 4.34 16.60
C ALA A 114 9.60 3.61 15.66
N VAL A 115 9.03 2.49 16.11
CA VAL A 115 8.01 1.73 15.37
C VAL A 115 6.78 2.59 15.16
N ASP A 116 6.31 3.25 16.22
CA ASP A 116 5.14 4.15 16.17
C ASP A 116 5.33 5.29 15.17
N VAL A 117 6.49 5.93 15.24
CA VAL A 117 6.87 7.01 14.34
C VAL A 117 6.94 6.52 12.89
N LEU A 118 7.54 5.35 12.64
CA LEU A 118 7.66 4.77 11.30
C LEU A 118 6.30 4.40 10.72
N ILE A 119 5.45 3.70 11.49
CA ILE A 119 4.12 3.30 11.06
C ILE A 119 3.30 4.53 10.70
N ARG A 120 3.20 5.50 11.62
CA ARG A 120 2.39 6.69 11.43
C ARG A 120 2.86 7.52 10.24
N ARG A 121 4.17 7.67 10.07
CA ARG A 121 4.74 8.41 8.95
C ARG A 121 4.48 7.73 7.61
N LEU A 122 4.67 6.41 7.53
CA LEU A 122 4.40 5.64 6.31
C LEU A 122 2.91 5.62 5.97
N TYR A 123 2.05 5.56 6.98
CA TYR A 123 0.60 5.68 6.83
C TYR A 123 0.21 7.02 6.20
N PHE A 124 0.64 8.14 6.80
CA PHE A 124 0.34 9.46 6.27
C PHE A 124 0.87 9.68 4.86
N GLN A 125 2.12 9.26 4.58
CA GLN A 125 2.66 9.32 3.23
C GLN A 125 1.78 8.57 2.22
N ARG A 126 1.22 7.43 2.62
CA ARG A 126 0.33 6.64 1.77
C ARG A 126 -1.01 7.34 1.57
N CYS A 127 -1.64 7.86 2.62
CA CYS A 127 -2.88 8.62 2.51
C CYS A 127 -2.72 9.82 1.59
N THR A 128 -1.64 10.61 1.76
CA THR A 128 -1.34 11.75 0.88
C THR A 128 -1.19 11.32 -0.58
N LEU A 129 -0.46 10.24 -0.85
CA LEU A 129 -0.31 9.73 -2.22
C LEU A 129 -1.63 9.21 -2.81
N VAL A 130 -2.51 8.63 -1.99
CA VAL A 130 -3.85 8.19 -2.42
C VAL A 130 -4.72 9.40 -2.74
N GLU A 131 -4.75 10.40 -1.86
CA GLU A 131 -5.48 11.66 -2.08
C GLU A 131 -4.98 12.43 -3.30
N GLU A 132 -3.67 12.55 -3.50
CA GLU A 132 -3.06 13.20 -4.66
C GLU A 132 -3.40 12.46 -5.96
N LYS A 133 -3.34 11.13 -5.96
CA LYS A 133 -3.78 10.33 -7.11
C LYS A 133 -5.26 10.52 -7.40
N LEU A 134 -6.11 10.55 -6.38
CA LEU A 134 -7.54 10.81 -6.53
C LEU A 134 -7.80 12.23 -7.06
N LYS A 135 -7.03 13.24 -6.62
CA LYS A 135 -7.10 14.62 -7.14
C LYS A 135 -6.68 14.72 -8.60
N LEU A 136 -5.61 14.04 -9.00
CA LEU A 136 -5.16 14.00 -10.40
C LEU A 136 -6.19 13.35 -11.31
N VAL A 137 -6.80 12.24 -10.88
CA VAL A 137 -7.89 11.58 -11.61
C VAL A 137 -9.10 12.52 -11.75
N ARG A 138 -9.50 13.24 -10.69
CA ARG A 138 -10.59 14.23 -10.75
C ARG A 138 -10.25 15.45 -11.63
N GLY A 139 -9.01 15.95 -11.56
CA GLY A 139 -8.55 17.10 -12.35
C GLY A 139 -8.45 16.81 -13.85
N ALA A 140 -7.93 15.64 -14.23
CA ALA A 140 -7.87 15.20 -15.62
C ALA A 140 -9.28 15.04 -16.22
N GLN A 141 -10.25 14.60 -15.41
CA GLN A 141 -11.64 14.45 -15.83
C GLN A 141 -12.35 15.78 -16.11
N CYS A 142 -11.99 16.85 -15.39
CA CYS A 142 -12.48 18.22 -15.65
C CYS A 142 -11.91 18.84 -16.94
N HIS A 143 -10.68 18.52 -17.32
CA HIS A 143 -10.07 19.06 -18.55
C HIS A 143 -10.54 18.34 -19.83
N SER A 144 -10.89 17.05 -19.74
CA SER A 144 -11.50 16.32 -20.86
C SER A 144 -12.91 16.84 -21.19
N ARG A 145 -13.71 17.17 -20.16
CA ARG A 145 -15.08 17.69 -20.36
C ARG A 145 -15.13 19.10 -20.98
N ARG A 146 -14.07 19.89 -20.89
CA ARG A 146 -14.04 21.27 -21.43
C ARG A 146 -13.61 21.35 -22.90
N ARG A 147 -13.04 20.28 -23.48
CA ARG A 147 -12.63 20.24 -24.90
C ARG A 147 -13.67 19.64 -25.85
N LEU A 148 -14.78 19.10 -25.35
CA LEU A 148 -15.80 18.44 -26.18
C LEU A 148 -17.05 19.28 -26.46
N LEU A 149 -17.03 20.59 -26.18
CA LEU A 149 -18.18 21.50 -26.39
C LEU A 149 -17.99 22.54 -27.50
N THR A 150 -17.05 22.35 -28.41
CA THR A 150 -16.92 23.19 -29.61
C THR A 150 -16.59 22.33 -30.83
N SER A 151 -17.59 21.61 -31.33
CA SER A 151 -17.72 21.36 -32.77
C SER A 151 -19.13 20.82 -33.07
N CYS A 152 -20.08 21.75 -33.17
CA CYS A 152 -21.32 21.50 -33.90
C CYS A 152 -21.17 22.20 -35.25
N SER A 153 -21.02 21.44 -36.32
CA SER A 153 -21.54 21.88 -37.62
C SER A 153 -22.04 20.69 -38.43
N ARG A 154 -23.35 20.77 -38.66
CA ARG A 154 -24.23 20.08 -39.60
C ARG A 154 -23.52 19.46 -40.81
N VAL A 155 -23.96 18.26 -41.19
CA VAL A 155 -24.65 17.96 -42.47
C VAL A 155 -25.19 16.52 -42.37
N SER A 156 -26.43 16.35 -42.82
CA SER A 156 -27.20 15.10 -42.92
C SER A 156 -27.93 15.18 -44.27
N PRO A 157 -28.56 14.12 -44.80
CA PRO A 157 -28.15 12.72 -44.96
C PRO A 157 -28.36 12.24 -46.41
N GLU A 158 -27.85 11.07 -46.80
CA GLU A 158 -28.51 10.32 -47.89
C GLU A 158 -28.45 8.79 -47.70
N LEU A 159 -29.60 8.17 -47.95
CA LEU A 159 -29.95 6.78 -47.69
C LEU A 159 -29.29 5.82 -48.70
N ARG A 160 -28.98 4.58 -48.26
CA ARG A 160 -29.68 3.36 -48.75
C ARG A 160 -29.29 2.07 -47.99
N PRO A 161 -30.14 1.04 -48.04
CA PRO A 161 -30.30 0.03 -47.00
C PRO A 161 -29.76 -1.35 -47.37
N GLY A 162 -29.43 -2.16 -46.36
CA GLY A 162 -29.40 -3.61 -46.54
C GLY A 162 -28.33 -4.37 -45.77
N ALA A 163 -28.49 -4.50 -44.46
CA ALA A 163 -28.10 -5.73 -43.74
C ALA A 163 -28.76 -5.72 -42.35
N ARG A 164 -29.71 -6.63 -42.15
CA ARG A 164 -30.28 -6.97 -40.84
C ARG A 164 -29.16 -7.40 -39.89
N ARG A 165 -28.77 -6.55 -38.95
CA ARG A 165 -28.35 -6.95 -37.60
C ARG A 165 -28.91 -5.94 -36.60
N THR A 166 -29.68 -6.50 -35.67
CA THR A 166 -30.22 -5.95 -34.44
C THR A 166 -29.70 -4.57 -34.03
N ARG A 167 -30.63 -3.61 -34.06
CA ARG A 167 -30.60 -2.33 -33.37
C ARG A 167 -30.38 -2.57 -31.87
N ALA A 168 -29.13 -2.62 -31.42
CA ALA A 168 -28.79 -2.59 -30.01
C ALA A 168 -28.59 -1.12 -29.60
N ASN A 169 -29.40 -0.68 -28.65
CA ASN A 169 -29.40 0.67 -28.09
C ASN A 169 -27.97 1.17 -27.80
N ALA A 170 -27.64 2.33 -28.35
CA ALA A 170 -26.38 3.06 -28.15
C ALA A 170 -26.24 3.68 -26.74
N SER A 171 -26.68 2.99 -25.71
CA SER A 171 -26.59 3.42 -24.31
C SER A 171 -26.60 2.20 -23.39
N SER A 172 -25.56 1.37 -23.46
CA SER A 172 -25.34 0.29 -22.49
C SER A 172 -24.23 0.70 -21.53
N ARG A 173 -24.52 0.67 -20.24
CA ARG A 173 -23.54 0.97 -19.17
C ARG A 173 -22.36 0.01 -19.24
N VAL A 174 -22.61 -1.25 -19.60
CA VAL A 174 -21.53 -2.23 -19.81
C VAL A 174 -20.63 -1.89 -21.00
N ALA A 175 -21.16 -1.28 -22.06
CA ALA A 175 -20.32 -0.80 -23.17
C ALA A 175 -19.35 0.33 -22.73
N LEU A 176 -19.78 1.16 -21.77
CA LEU A 176 -18.94 2.20 -21.16
C LEU A 176 -17.89 1.63 -20.19
N MET A 177 -17.99 0.37 -19.78
CA MET A 177 -17.05 -0.24 -18.84
C MET A 177 -15.62 -0.26 -19.39
N SER A 178 -15.44 -0.58 -20.67
CA SER A 178 -14.13 -0.59 -21.34
C SER A 178 -13.41 0.76 -21.25
N THR A 179 -14.12 1.83 -21.59
CA THR A 179 -13.59 3.21 -21.56
C THR A 179 -13.36 3.69 -20.12
N ARG A 180 -14.21 3.29 -19.17
CA ARG A 180 -14.01 3.61 -17.75
C ARG A 180 -12.78 2.93 -17.17
N LEU A 181 -12.58 1.64 -17.46
CA LEU A 181 -11.40 0.89 -17.04
C LEU A 181 -10.11 1.51 -17.58
N ASP A 182 -10.10 1.85 -18.87
CA ASP A 182 -8.98 2.50 -19.53
C ASP A 182 -8.68 3.89 -18.94
N SER A 183 -9.72 4.68 -18.70
CA SER A 183 -9.59 6.04 -18.13
C SER A 183 -9.13 6.05 -16.68
N ALA A 184 -9.47 5.03 -15.88
CA ALA A 184 -9.11 4.95 -14.48
C ALA A 184 -7.64 4.54 -14.32
N THR A 185 -7.20 3.51 -15.05
CA THR A 185 -5.80 3.12 -15.16
C THR A 185 -5.64 2.27 -16.43
N PRO A 186 -4.75 2.62 -17.37
CA PRO A 186 -4.62 1.88 -18.63
C PRO A 186 -4.35 0.38 -18.47
N SER A 187 -3.72 -0.03 -17.37
CA SER A 187 -3.48 -1.45 -17.07
C SER A 187 -4.74 -2.24 -16.72
N LEU A 188 -5.88 -1.59 -16.42
CA LEU A 188 -7.12 -2.26 -16.04
C LEU A 188 -7.97 -2.68 -17.23
N ILE A 189 -7.76 -2.08 -18.41
CA ILE A 189 -8.50 -2.45 -19.62
C ILE A 189 -8.31 -3.94 -19.96
N ARG A 190 -7.16 -4.52 -19.59
CA ARG A 190 -6.87 -5.96 -19.75
C ARG A 190 -7.87 -6.88 -19.03
N PHE A 191 -8.56 -6.37 -18.01
CA PHE A 191 -9.57 -7.13 -17.27
C PHE A 191 -10.96 -7.06 -17.92
N HIS A 192 -11.19 -6.13 -18.85
CA HIS A 192 -12.48 -6.01 -19.53
C HIS A 192 -12.94 -7.33 -20.21
N PRO A 193 -12.11 -8.02 -21.01
CA PRO A 193 -12.51 -9.31 -21.60
C PRO A 193 -12.80 -10.38 -20.55
N ALA A 194 -12.08 -10.37 -19.43
CA ALA A 194 -12.24 -11.35 -18.36
C ALA A 194 -13.55 -11.14 -17.59
N ILE A 195 -13.94 -9.89 -17.34
CA ILE A 195 -15.21 -9.51 -16.71
C ILE A 195 -16.39 -9.87 -17.61
N VAL A 196 -16.30 -9.58 -18.90
CA VAL A 196 -17.33 -9.96 -19.88
C VAL A 196 -17.46 -11.50 -19.97
N LYS A 197 -16.32 -12.21 -20.02
CA LYS A 197 -16.30 -13.69 -20.02
C LYS A 197 -16.86 -14.30 -18.73
N ALA A 198 -16.74 -13.61 -17.60
CA ALA A 198 -17.32 -14.03 -16.33
C ALA A 198 -18.84 -13.84 -16.25
N GLY A 199 -19.46 -13.19 -17.25
CA GLY A 199 -20.91 -13.07 -17.39
C GLY A 199 -21.43 -11.64 -17.34
N LEU A 200 -20.59 -10.62 -17.11
CA LEU A 200 -21.03 -9.23 -17.02
C LEU A 200 -21.02 -8.57 -18.42
N CYS A 201 -22.00 -8.97 -19.25
CA CYS A 201 -22.13 -8.54 -20.64
C CYS A 201 -23.34 -7.64 -20.92
N THR A 202 -24.28 -7.50 -19.98
CA THR A 202 -25.48 -6.66 -20.10
C THR A 202 -25.70 -5.82 -18.86
N ASP A 203 -26.45 -4.71 -19.00
CA ASP A 203 -26.80 -3.83 -17.88
C ASP A 203 -27.63 -4.58 -16.82
N GLU A 204 -28.42 -5.57 -17.22
CA GLU A 204 -29.15 -6.45 -16.28
C GLU A 204 -28.19 -7.31 -15.45
N HIS A 205 -27.14 -7.88 -16.06
CA HIS A 205 -26.13 -8.65 -15.32
C HIS A 205 -25.35 -7.76 -14.34
N LEU A 206 -25.09 -6.51 -14.71
CA LEU A 206 -24.49 -5.53 -13.81
C LEU A 206 -25.42 -5.22 -12.64
N HIS A 207 -26.71 -4.97 -12.89
CA HIS A 207 -27.68 -4.72 -11.83
C HIS A 207 -27.85 -5.93 -10.91
N GLN A 208 -27.91 -7.14 -11.48
CA GLN A 208 -28.00 -8.39 -10.75
C GLN A 208 -26.77 -8.62 -9.85
N LEU A 209 -25.55 -8.31 -10.34
CA LEU A 209 -24.34 -8.36 -9.53
C LEU A 209 -24.47 -7.50 -8.27
N PHE A 210 -25.01 -6.28 -8.40
CA PHE A 210 -25.20 -5.37 -7.26
C PHE A 210 -26.40 -5.70 -6.35
N ARG A 211 -27.28 -6.62 -6.78
CA ARG A 211 -28.30 -7.23 -5.91
C ARG A 211 -27.76 -8.40 -5.07
N MET A 212 -26.57 -8.92 -5.40
CA MET A 212 -25.95 -10.01 -4.63
C MET A 212 -25.33 -9.51 -3.32
N SER A 213 -25.10 -10.44 -2.39
CA SER A 213 -24.37 -10.15 -1.15
C SER A 213 -22.95 -9.61 -1.43
N PRO A 214 -22.37 -8.80 -0.52
CA PRO A 214 -20.97 -8.35 -0.65
C PRO A 214 -19.99 -9.51 -0.90
N THR A 215 -20.12 -10.61 -0.15
CA THR A 215 -19.27 -11.81 -0.29
C THR A 215 -19.38 -12.44 -1.69
N SER A 216 -20.58 -12.46 -2.26
CA SER A 216 -20.82 -12.98 -3.62
C SER A 216 -20.19 -12.08 -4.68
N ARG A 217 -20.25 -10.75 -4.50
CA ARG A 217 -19.61 -9.77 -5.38
C ARG A 217 -18.08 -9.89 -5.36
N ASP A 218 -17.50 -10.04 -4.18
CA ASP A 218 -16.06 -10.25 -4.03
C ASP A 218 -15.62 -11.56 -4.68
N THR A 219 -16.40 -12.63 -4.47
CA THR A 219 -16.15 -13.93 -5.11
C THR A 219 -16.22 -13.85 -6.63
N PHE A 220 -17.17 -13.09 -7.18
CA PHE A 220 -17.28 -12.84 -8.60
C PHE A 220 -16.03 -12.14 -9.14
N ILE A 221 -15.58 -11.05 -8.52
CA ILE A 221 -14.35 -10.34 -8.92
C ILE A 221 -13.12 -11.22 -8.82
N LEU A 222 -12.99 -11.97 -7.73
CA LEU A 222 -11.88 -12.91 -7.53
C LEU A 222 -11.79 -13.92 -8.67
N LYS A 223 -12.93 -14.50 -9.07
CA LYS A 223 -13.02 -15.46 -10.17
C LYS A 223 -12.79 -14.80 -11.53
N ALA A 224 -13.39 -13.64 -11.78
CA ALA A 224 -13.30 -12.92 -13.05
C ALA A 224 -11.87 -12.42 -13.33
N LEU A 225 -11.20 -11.85 -12.33
CA LEU A 225 -9.88 -11.26 -12.50
C LEU A 225 -8.73 -12.23 -12.24
N GLY A 226 -8.99 -13.33 -11.53
CA GLY A 226 -8.03 -14.38 -11.20
C GLY A 226 -7.08 -14.01 -10.05
N VAL A 227 -6.91 -14.93 -9.09
CA VAL A 227 -6.16 -14.69 -7.85
C VAL A 227 -4.68 -14.35 -8.09
N GLY A 228 -4.05 -14.93 -9.11
CA GLY A 228 -2.65 -14.65 -9.48
C GLY A 228 -2.46 -13.61 -10.59
N LYS A 229 -3.55 -13.15 -11.24
CA LYS A 229 -3.49 -12.23 -12.39
C LYS A 229 -3.87 -10.79 -12.03
N SER A 230 -4.41 -10.60 -10.83
CA SER A 230 -4.83 -9.30 -10.31
C SER A 230 -4.34 -9.12 -8.88
N THR A 231 -3.91 -7.91 -8.57
CA THR A 231 -3.61 -7.46 -7.21
C THR A 231 -4.90 -7.12 -6.47
N LEU A 232 -4.86 -7.11 -5.14
CA LEU A 232 -5.99 -6.69 -4.31
C LEU A 232 -6.43 -5.26 -4.67
N PHE A 233 -5.48 -4.37 -4.95
CA PHE A 233 -5.76 -3.01 -5.41
C PHE A 233 -6.57 -2.99 -6.70
N GLU A 234 -6.16 -3.76 -7.71
CA GLU A 234 -6.88 -3.81 -9.00
C GLU A 234 -8.30 -4.34 -8.84
N ARG A 235 -8.51 -5.34 -7.95
CA ARG A 235 -9.86 -5.85 -7.65
C ARG A 235 -10.76 -4.79 -7.03
N VAL A 236 -10.24 -4.04 -6.07
CA VAL A 236 -10.97 -2.95 -5.41
C VAL A 236 -11.32 -1.86 -6.43
N VAL A 237 -10.37 -1.45 -7.27
CA VAL A 237 -10.61 -0.41 -8.28
C VAL A 237 -11.63 -0.87 -9.32
N VAL A 238 -11.57 -2.13 -9.77
CA VAL A 238 -12.55 -2.68 -10.70
C VAL A 238 -13.95 -2.71 -10.08
N MET A 239 -14.09 -3.12 -8.81
CA MET A 239 -15.37 -3.11 -8.11
C MET A 239 -15.95 -1.69 -7.98
N ASP A 240 -15.12 -0.70 -7.61
CA ASP A 240 -15.54 0.72 -7.54
C ASP A 240 -15.98 1.25 -8.92
N ILE A 241 -15.28 0.87 -9.99
CA ILE A 241 -15.70 1.24 -11.37
C ILE A 241 -17.05 0.62 -11.72
N LEU A 242 -17.25 -0.67 -11.44
CA LEU A 242 -18.53 -1.34 -11.69
C LEU A 242 -19.67 -0.70 -10.90
N GLU A 243 -19.42 -0.30 -9.65
CA GLU A 243 -20.42 0.36 -8.80
C GLU A 243 -20.82 1.72 -9.36
N ARG A 244 -19.84 2.51 -9.81
CA ARG A 244 -20.12 3.79 -10.47
C ARG A 244 -20.91 3.61 -11.76
N VAL A 245 -20.51 2.64 -12.58
CA VAL A 245 -21.22 2.31 -13.83
C VAL A 245 -22.65 1.85 -13.55
N ASN A 246 -22.90 1.12 -12.46
CA ASN A 246 -24.25 0.72 -12.06
C ASN A 246 -25.10 1.93 -11.61
N ASN A 247 -24.49 2.90 -10.94
CA ASN A 247 -25.18 4.08 -10.39
C ASN A 247 -25.34 5.24 -11.39
N GLU A 248 -24.69 5.18 -12.56
CA GLU A 248 -24.87 6.18 -13.63
C GLU A 248 -26.29 6.10 -14.21
N ARG A 249 -27.03 7.21 -14.11
CA ARG A 249 -28.31 7.40 -14.82
C ARG A 249 -27.97 7.72 -16.28
N LEU A 250 -28.38 6.84 -17.19
CA LEU A 250 -28.37 7.07 -18.64
C LEU A 250 -29.58 7.91 -19.04
#